data_AF-A0AAU4XZ77-F1
#
_entry.id   AF-A0AAU4XZ77-F1
#
_cell.length_a   1.000
_cell.length_b   1.000
_cell.length_c   1.000
_cell.angle_alpha   90.00
_cell.angle_beta   90.00
_cell.angle_gamma   90.00
#
_symmetry.space_group_name_H-M   'P 1'
#
loop_
_entity.id
_entity.type
_entity.pdbx_description
1 polymer ?
#
loop_
_entity_poly.entity_id
_entity_poly.type
_entity_poly.pdbx_seq_one_letter_code
_entity_poly.pdbx_strand_id
1 'polypeptide(L)' 'MPVTEPKAQEPRPFPPAGVSMRDLLASCAAAEAVSTPPRLPDPALTDRSARRPKAA' A
#
# COMPACT_ATOMS: atom_id res chain seq x y z
N MET A 1 -25.02 -8.85 41.14
CA MET A 1 -23.82 -9.23 40.36
C MET A 1 -24.14 -8.96 38.89
N PRO A 2 -23.50 -8.00 38.20
CA PRO A 2 -23.72 -7.86 36.76
C PRO A 2 -22.97 -8.99 36.05
N VAL A 3 -23.68 -9.80 35.28
CA VAL A 3 -23.09 -10.74 34.32
C VAL A 3 -22.46 -9.87 33.24
N THR A 4 -21.14 -9.90 33.13
CA THR A 4 -20.45 -9.25 32.01
C THR A 4 -20.78 -10.06 30.76
N GLU A 5 -21.78 -9.61 30.02
CA GLU A 5 -22.10 -10.13 28.69
C GLU A 5 -20.87 -9.88 27.79
N PRO A 6 -20.39 -10.89 27.03
CA PRO A 6 -19.30 -10.68 26.11
C PRO A 6 -19.79 -9.71 25.04
N LYS A 7 -19.27 -8.48 25.04
CA LYS A 7 -19.46 -7.55 23.92
C LYS A 7 -19.05 -8.28 22.65
N ALA A 8 -20.01 -8.47 21.76
CA ALA A 8 -19.79 -9.09 20.45
C ALA A 8 -18.54 -8.48 19.84
N GLN A 9 -17.53 -9.32 19.64
CA GLN A 9 -16.22 -8.91 19.19
C GLN A 9 -16.38 -8.38 17.77
N GLU A 10 -16.20 -7.08 17.58
CA GLU A 10 -16.33 -6.47 16.26
C GLU A 10 -15.40 -7.20 15.28
N PRO A 11 -15.89 -7.58 14.08
CA PRO A 11 -15.07 -8.28 13.11
C PRO A 11 -13.89 -7.38 12.75
N ARG A 12 -12.68 -7.81 13.15
CA ARG A 12 -11.46 -7.11 12.78
C ARG A 12 -11.33 -7.17 11.26
N PRO A 13 -10.99 -6.05 10.59
CA PRO A 13 -10.67 -6.08 9.17
C PRO A 13 -9.50 -7.03 8.97
N PHE A 14 -9.77 -8.18 8.34
CA PHE A 14 -8.71 -9.05 7.86
C PHE A 14 -8.09 -8.38 6.62
N PRO A 15 -6.76 -8.42 6.47
CA PRO A 15 -6.14 -7.96 5.24
C PRO A 15 -6.73 -8.77 4.07
N PRO A 16 -7.00 -8.13 2.92
CA PRO A 16 -7.57 -8.82 1.78
C PRO A 16 -6.70 -10.01 1.41
N ALA A 17 -7.30 -11.20 1.30
CA ALA A 17 -6.57 -12.39 0.89
C ALA A 17 -6.06 -12.19 -0.55
N GLY A 18 -4.76 -12.42 -0.78
CA GLY A 18 -4.14 -12.34 -2.11
C GLY A 18 -3.26 -11.12 -2.36
N VAL A 19 -3.05 -10.21 -1.39
CA VAL A 19 -2.03 -9.16 -1.54
C VAL A 19 -0.64 -9.75 -1.35
N SER A 20 0.23 -9.56 -2.35
CA SER A 20 1.63 -9.89 -2.22
C SER A 20 2.34 -8.84 -1.36
N MET A 21 3.41 -9.22 -0.65
CA MET A 21 4.27 -8.26 0.05
C MET A 21 4.76 -7.14 -0.90
N ARG A 22 4.93 -7.45 -2.19
CA ARG A 22 5.32 -6.49 -3.22
C ARG A 22 4.25 -5.42 -3.45
N ASP A 23 2.97 -5.78 -3.48
CA ASP A 23 1.88 -4.82 -3.65
C ASP A 23 1.74 -3.88 -2.45
N LEU A 24 1.99 -4.40 -1.24
CA LEU A 24 2.03 -3.57 -0.03
C LEU A 24 3.16 -2.54 -0.12
N LEU A 25 4.36 -2.96 -0.51
CA LEU A 25 5.51 -2.06 -0.69
C LEU A 25 5.29 -1.04 -1.81
N ALA A 26 4.70 -1.46 -2.93
CA ALA A 26 4.37 -0.55 -4.03
C ALA A 26 3.33 0.51 -3.62
N SER A 27 2.35 0.12 -2.81
CA SER A 27 1.35 1.05 -2.26
C SER A 27 1.97 2.07 -1.31
N CYS A 28 2.94 1.67 -0.47
CA CYS A 28 3.67 2.61 0.38
C CYS A 28 4.47 3.64 -0.43
N ALA A 29 5.18 3.21 -1.49
CA ALA A 29 5.91 4.12 -2.37
C ALA A 29 4.97 5.09 -3.11
N ALA A 30 3.79 4.61 -3.53
CA ALA A 30 2.78 5.46 -4.14
C ALA A 30 2.22 6.50 -3.16
N ALA A 31 1.95 6.10 -1.91
CA ALA A 31 1.47 7.01 -0.87
C ALA A 31 2.49 8.12 -0.57
N GLU A 32 3.79 7.79 -0.56
CA GLU A 32 4.86 8.78 -0.43
C GLU A 32 4.83 9.79 -1.59
N ALA A 33 4.66 9.32 -2.83
CA ALA A 33 4.56 10.20 -4.00
C ALA A 33 3.31 11.09 -4.00
N VAL A 34 2.19 10.65 -3.40
CA VAL A 34 0.96 11.46 -3.29
C VAL A 34 1.10 12.51 -2.19
N SER A 35 1.70 12.15 -1.06
CA SER A 35 1.91 13.06 0.07
C SER A 35 3.01 14.09 -0.20
N THR A 36 3.96 13.75 -1.07
CA THR A 36 5.06 14.64 -1.43
C THR A 36 4.70 15.40 -2.71
N PRO A 37 4.52 16.73 -2.66
CA PRO A 37 4.30 17.51 -3.86
C PRO A 37 5.46 17.28 -4.84
N PRO A 38 5.19 17.19 -6.16
CA PRO A 38 6.21 16.84 -7.14
C PRO A 38 7.31 17.91 -7.12
N ARG A 39 8.53 17.52 -6.72
CA ARG A 39 9.74 18.26 -7.09
C ARG A 39 10.04 17.97 -8.56
N LEU A 40 10.67 18.92 -9.26
CA LEU A 40 11.09 18.72 -10.65
C LEU A 40 11.76 17.34 -10.80
N PRO A 41 11.34 16.51 -11.78
CA PRO A 41 11.86 15.16 -11.89
C PRO A 41 13.37 15.19 -12.10
N ASP A 42 14.10 14.51 -11.21
CA ASP A 42 15.52 14.23 -11.40
C ASP A 42 15.66 13.28 -12.60
N PRO A 43 16.41 13.66 -13.65
CA PRO A 43 16.56 12.86 -14.87
C PRO A 43 17.07 11.44 -14.61
N ALA A 44 17.78 11.18 -13.51
CA ALA A 44 18.25 9.85 -13.14
C ALA A 44 17.12 8.90 -12.67
N LEU A 45 15.98 9.42 -12.23
CA LEU A 45 14.85 8.63 -11.73
C LEU A 45 13.91 8.17 -12.86
N THR A 46 13.81 8.97 -13.93
CA THR A 46 12.93 8.70 -15.08
C THR A 46 13.33 7.41 -15.83
N ASP A 47 14.63 7.11 -15.90
CA ASP A 47 15.17 5.95 -16.62
C ASP A 47 14.77 4.60 -15.99
N ARG A 48 14.61 4.53 -14.65
CA ARG A 48 14.15 3.31 -13.97
C ARG A 48 12.69 2.98 -14.23
N SER A 49 11.84 3.98 -14.43
CA SER A 49 10.41 3.80 -14.70
C SER A 49 10.16 3.31 -16.13
N ALA A 50 10.94 3.81 -17.09
CA ALA A 50 10.87 3.41 -18.49
C ALA A 50 11.34 1.95 -18.75
N ARG A 51 12.15 1.38 -17.85
CA ARG A 51 12.69 0.02 -17.96
C ARG A 51 11.73 -1.10 -17.54
N ARG A 52 10.44 -0.82 -17.27
CA ARG A 52 9.46 -1.89 -17.06
C ARG A 52 9.22 -2.60 -18.41
N PRO A 53 9.66 -3.86 -18.60
CA PRO A 53 9.41 -4.54 -19.87
C PRO A 53 7.91 -4.75 -20.02
N LYS A 54 7.36 -4.26 -21.13
CA LYS A 54 6.00 -4.59 -21.57
C LYS A 54 6.01 -6.10 -21.87
N ALA A 55 5.41 -6.90 -20.99
CA ALA A 55 5.22 -8.33 -21.24
C ALA A 55 4.41 -8.48 -22.53
N ALA A 56 4.99 -9.17 -23.50
CA ALA A 56 4.42 -9.52 -24.80
C ALA A 56 4.19 -11.04 -24.84
#